data_AF-A0A382PJ81-F1
#
_entry.id   AF-A0A382PJ81-F1
#
_cell.length_a   1.000
_cell.length_b   1.000
_cell.length_c   1.000
_cell.angle_alpha   90.00
_cell.angle_beta   90.00
_cell.angle_gamma   90.00
#
_symmetry.space_group_name_H-M   'P 1'
#
loop_
_entity.id
_entity.type
_entity.pdbx_description
1 polymer ?
#
loop_
_entity_poly.entity_id
_entity_poly.type
_entity_poly.pdbx_seq_one_letter_code
_entity_poly.pdbx_strand_id
1 'polypeptide(L)'
;MRASQYGVSGIPHVQFGGTLTSIGGGGNMYPTYLTKYNQLINYDSPLDIDLSTTIIGGDLVTQADITVTGNITTVNNKVLFIIIRHQDDDYFSSVVSYDDMLFNLYNTGDNDQFENSVSIDPGWDIQSLQSVALVQSWNTDQILQGSMMGVSLENMFSLNCDFDGILADNDE
;
A
#
# COMPACT_ATOMS: atom_id res chain seq x y z
N MET A 1 12.63 -5.37 11.28
CA MET A 1 11.31 -5.92 11.68
C MET A 1 10.51 -4.81 12.36
N ARG A 2 9.29 -4.52 11.89
CA ARG A 2 8.43 -3.40 12.38
C ARG A 2 8.16 -3.43 13.88
N ALA A 3 8.06 -4.63 14.47
CA ALA A 3 7.88 -4.79 15.92
C ALA A 3 8.99 -4.12 16.75
N SER A 4 10.25 -4.17 16.28
CA SER A 4 11.37 -3.51 16.96
C SER A 4 11.33 -1.99 16.79
N GLN A 5 10.92 -1.50 15.61
CA GLN A 5 10.78 -0.06 15.34
C GLN A 5 9.78 0.56 16.34
N TYR A 6 8.63 -0.09 16.50
CA TYR A 6 7.56 0.38 17.37
C TYR A 6 7.71 -0.02 18.85
N GLY A 7 8.81 -0.66 19.25
CA GLY A 7 9.03 -1.11 20.62
C GLY A 7 7.91 -2.01 21.17
N VAL A 8 7.38 -2.91 20.32
CA VAL A 8 6.25 -3.77 20.67
C VAL A 8 6.60 -4.63 21.90
N SER A 9 5.82 -4.47 22.97
CA SER A 9 6.02 -5.16 24.25
C SER A 9 4.86 -6.09 24.64
N GLY A 10 3.79 -6.13 23.84
CA GLY A 10 2.65 -7.02 24.04
C GLY A 10 1.80 -7.12 22.78
N ILE A 11 1.03 -8.19 22.66
CA ILE A 11 0.13 -8.45 21.52
C ILE A 11 -1.32 -8.67 22.00
N PRO A 12 -2.34 -8.33 21.19
CA PRO A 12 -2.24 -7.60 19.92
C PRO A 12 -1.76 -6.15 20.11
N HIS A 13 -1.10 -5.61 19.10
CA HIS A 13 -0.54 -4.25 19.08
C HIS A 13 -1.01 -3.53 17.83
N VAL A 14 -1.43 -2.28 17.96
CA VAL A 14 -1.79 -1.43 16.82
C VAL A 14 -1.17 -0.04 16.96
N GLN A 15 -0.77 0.53 15.82
CA GLN A 15 -0.24 1.89 15.70
C GLN A 15 -1.15 2.71 14.80
N PHE A 16 -1.41 3.96 15.18
CA PHE A 16 -2.17 4.93 14.42
C PHE A 16 -1.27 6.12 14.08
N GLY A 17 -1.15 6.44 12.80
CA GLY A 17 -0.23 7.50 12.31
C GLY A 17 1.24 7.26 12.65
N GLY A 18 1.58 6.04 13.12
CA GLY A 18 2.89 5.66 13.62
C GLY A 18 3.26 6.20 15.02
N THR A 19 2.45 7.07 15.63
CA THR A 19 2.78 7.74 16.90
C THR A 19 1.83 7.42 18.06
N LEU A 20 0.60 6.96 17.77
CA LEU A 20 -0.38 6.60 18.78
C LEU A 20 -0.54 5.07 18.86
N THR A 21 -0.24 4.50 20.02
CA THR A 21 -0.26 3.04 20.22
C THR A 21 -1.47 2.55 21.03
N SER A 22 -1.91 1.33 20.76
CA SER A 22 -2.80 0.56 21.63
C SER A 22 -2.28 -0.87 21.76
N ILE A 23 -2.13 -1.35 22.99
CA ILE A 23 -1.70 -2.72 23.31
C ILE A 23 -2.85 -3.45 24.00
N GLY A 24 -3.10 -4.69 23.59
CA GLY A 24 -4.23 -5.50 24.02
C GLY A 24 -5.47 -5.32 23.12
N GLY A 25 -6.31 -6.35 23.08
CA GLY A 25 -7.46 -6.42 22.16
C GLY A 25 -8.66 -7.16 22.74
N GLY A 26 -8.86 -7.07 24.06
CA GLY A 26 -9.98 -7.71 24.73
C GLY A 26 -11.27 -6.90 24.59
N GLY A 27 -12.31 -7.51 24.02
CA GLY A 27 -13.64 -6.91 23.91
C GLY A 27 -13.78 -5.92 22.74
N ASN A 28 -14.69 -4.95 22.86
CA ASN A 28 -14.96 -3.99 21.80
C ASN A 28 -13.90 -2.88 21.78
N MET A 29 -12.97 -2.96 20.81
CA MET A 29 -11.90 -1.97 20.63
C MET A 29 -12.30 -0.72 19.84
N TYR A 30 -13.50 -0.70 19.25
CA TYR A 30 -13.95 0.40 18.39
C TYR A 30 -13.85 1.78 19.07
N PRO A 31 -14.33 1.99 20.33
CA PRO A 31 -14.21 3.30 20.97
C PRO A 31 -12.75 3.73 21.15
N THR A 32 -11.86 2.81 21.51
CA THR A 32 -10.43 3.07 21.70
C THR A 32 -9.76 3.49 20.40
N TYR A 33 -10.13 2.87 19.28
CA TYR A 33 -9.58 3.18 17.96
C TYR A 33 -10.17 4.47 17.41
N LEU A 34 -11.48 4.69 17.57
CA LEU A 34 -12.15 5.91 17.15
C LEU A 34 -11.55 7.15 17.84
N THR A 35 -11.25 7.08 19.14
CA THR A 35 -10.58 8.18 19.85
C THR A 35 -9.21 8.52 19.28
N LYS A 36 -8.44 7.52 18.83
CA LYS A 36 -7.12 7.75 18.21
C LYS A 36 -7.26 8.27 16.79
N TYR A 37 -8.15 7.69 15.99
CA TYR A 37 -8.49 8.18 14.66
C TYR A 37 -8.91 9.65 14.69
N ASN A 38 -9.79 10.04 15.60
CA ASN A 38 -10.26 11.42 15.73
C ASN A 38 -9.16 12.42 16.12
N GLN A 39 -8.07 11.94 16.76
CA GLN A 39 -6.90 12.79 16.99
C GLN A 39 -6.15 13.04 15.68
N LEU A 40 -6.18 12.09 14.74
CA LEU A 40 -5.36 12.12 13.53
C LEU A 40 -6.07 12.69 12.30
N ILE A 41 -7.38 12.54 12.20
CA ILE A 41 -8.13 12.80 10.97
C ILE A 41 -8.08 14.25 10.47
N ASN A 42 -7.80 15.20 11.37
CA ASN A 42 -7.72 16.62 11.02
C ASN A 42 -6.28 17.11 10.76
N TYR A 43 -5.28 16.21 10.75
CA TYR A 43 -3.95 16.59 10.31
C TYR A 43 -3.88 16.55 8.80
N ASP A 44 -3.70 17.72 8.20
CA ASP A 44 -3.41 17.83 6.78
C ASP A 44 -2.01 17.25 6.50
N SER A 45 -1.95 16.32 5.56
CA SER A 45 -0.68 15.78 5.10
C SER A 45 0.09 16.84 4.31
N PRO A 46 1.42 16.96 4.51
CA PRO A 46 2.27 17.80 3.65
C PRO A 46 2.58 17.14 2.30
N LEU A 47 1.99 15.98 2.01
CA LEU A 47 2.22 15.20 0.80
C LEU A 47 0.89 14.81 0.15
N ASP A 48 0.91 14.72 -1.17
CA ASP A 48 -0.10 14.03 -1.96
C ASP A 48 0.53 12.80 -2.61
N ILE A 49 -0.18 11.67 -2.63
CA ILE A 49 0.28 10.42 -3.26
C ILE A 49 -0.79 9.96 -4.24
N ASP A 50 -0.46 9.98 -5.53
CA ASP A 50 -1.21 9.24 -6.53
C ASP A 50 -0.56 7.85 -6.67
N LEU A 51 -1.38 6.81 -6.54
CA LEU A 51 -0.90 5.43 -6.50
C LEU A 51 -1.47 4.68 -7.69
N SER A 52 -0.61 4.02 -8.44
CA SER A 52 -0.99 3.06 -9.47
C SER A 52 -0.35 1.70 -9.21
N THR A 53 -1.03 0.61 -9.57
CA THR A 53 -0.49 -0.74 -9.51
C THR A 53 -1.00 -1.53 -10.69
N THR A 54 -0.06 -2.14 -11.40
CA THR A 54 -0.32 -2.93 -12.59
C THR A 54 0.50 -4.22 -12.59
N ILE A 55 0.16 -5.14 -13.48
CA ILE A 55 0.89 -6.39 -13.69
C ILE A 55 1.73 -6.27 -14.95
N ILE A 56 3.04 -6.44 -14.83
CA ILE A 56 3.99 -6.40 -15.94
C ILE A 56 4.89 -7.63 -15.83
N GLY A 57 4.87 -8.50 -16.85
CA GLY A 57 5.82 -9.61 -16.94
C GLY A 57 5.74 -10.64 -15.79
N GLY A 58 4.62 -10.71 -15.06
CA GLY A 58 4.47 -11.58 -13.89
C GLY A 58 4.81 -10.93 -12.55
N ASP A 59 5.14 -9.64 -12.55
CA ASP A 59 5.33 -8.85 -11.33
C ASP A 59 4.18 -7.88 -11.12
N LEU A 60 3.87 -7.59 -9.85
CA LEU A 60 3.09 -6.43 -9.43
C LEU A 60 4.02 -5.22 -9.36
N VAL A 61 3.79 -4.26 -10.24
CA VAL A 61 4.54 -3.00 -10.28
C VAL A 61 3.66 -1.91 -9.69
N THR A 62 4.10 -1.35 -8.55
CA THR A 62 3.43 -0.25 -7.85
C THR A 62 4.23 1.03 -8.04
N GLN A 63 3.59 2.07 -8.57
CA GLN A 63 4.15 3.40 -8.72
C GLN A 63 3.41 4.38 -7.81
N ALA A 64 4.16 5.12 -7.01
CA ALA A 64 3.67 6.21 -6.18
C ALA A 64 4.25 7.52 -6.73
N ASP A 65 3.40 8.32 -7.35
CA ASP A 65 3.72 9.69 -7.76
C ASP A 65 3.44 10.60 -6.56
N ILE A 66 4.51 11.13 -5.96
CA ILE A 66 4.42 11.88 -4.70
C ILE A 66 4.73 13.34 -4.94
N THR A 67 3.83 14.23 -4.49
CA THR A 67 4.04 15.69 -4.53
C THR A 67 4.10 16.26 -3.12
N VAL A 68 5.10 17.11 -2.85
CA VAL A 68 5.19 17.86 -1.60
C VAL A 68 4.30 19.09 -1.68
N THR A 69 3.19 19.07 -0.94
CA THR A 69 2.17 20.12 -0.93
C THR A 69 2.29 21.07 0.27
N GLY A 70 3.02 20.67 1.29
CA GLY A 70 3.23 21.46 2.52
C GLY A 70 4.66 21.34 3.07
N ASN A 71 4.86 21.83 4.29
CA ASN A 71 6.16 21.76 4.95
C ASN A 71 6.36 20.38 5.62
N ILE A 72 7.45 19.70 5.26
CA ILE A 72 7.84 18.43 5.89
C ILE A 72 8.75 18.74 7.08
N THR A 73 8.28 18.41 8.29
CA THR A 73 9.01 18.69 9.54
C THR A 73 9.83 17.51 10.04
N THR A 74 9.61 16.32 9.49
CA THR A 74 10.35 15.10 9.84
C THR A 74 11.58 14.91 8.95
N VAL A 75 12.52 14.11 9.43
CA VAL A 75 13.75 13.74 8.71
C VAL A 75 13.89 12.23 8.63
N ASN A 76 14.83 11.75 7.81
CA ASN A 76 15.04 10.32 7.59
C ASN A 76 13.74 9.63 7.15
N ASN A 77 13.07 10.24 6.17
CA ASN A 77 11.82 9.74 5.64
C ASN A 77 12.09 8.66 4.59
N LYS A 78 11.20 7.69 4.49
CA LYS A 78 11.20 6.68 3.45
C LYS A 78 9.82 6.46 2.88
N VAL A 79 9.78 6.02 1.62
CA VAL A 79 8.59 5.47 0.99
C VAL A 79 8.55 3.97 1.29
N LEU A 80 7.40 3.49 1.76
CA LEU A 80 7.14 2.08 2.02
C LEU A 80 6.15 1.58 0.98
N PHE A 81 6.47 0.44 0.38
CA PHE A 81 5.54 -0.30 -0.45
C PHE A 81 5.14 -1.57 0.28
N ILE A 82 3.84 -1.78 0.43
CA ILE A 82 3.29 -2.93 1.13
C ILE A 82 2.22 -3.56 0.24
N ILE A 83 2.30 -4.86 0.05
CA ILE A 83 1.20 -5.64 -0.51
C ILE A 83 0.48 -6.30 0.64
N ILE A 84 -0.81 -6.01 0.77
CA ILE A 84 -1.70 -6.66 1.73
C ILE A 84 -2.65 -7.59 1.01
N ARG A 85 -3.07 -8.65 1.71
CA ARG A 85 -4.01 -9.65 1.24
C ARG A 85 -5.18 -9.77 2.20
N HIS A 86 -6.38 -9.72 1.65
CA HIS A 86 -7.58 -10.15 2.35
C HIS A 86 -7.67 -11.68 2.32
N GLN A 87 -7.47 -12.33 3.45
CA GLN A 87 -7.58 -13.80 3.53
C GLN A 87 -9.00 -14.22 3.89
N ASP A 88 -9.54 -13.64 4.95
CA ASP A 88 -10.89 -13.87 5.49
C ASP A 88 -11.26 -12.70 6.44
N ASP A 89 -12.42 -12.80 7.09
CA ASP A 89 -12.93 -11.78 8.00
C ASP A 89 -12.05 -11.56 9.25
N ASP A 90 -11.22 -12.54 9.64
CA ASP A 90 -10.30 -12.44 10.77
C ASP A 90 -8.93 -11.87 10.33
N TYR A 91 -8.55 -12.08 9.07
CA TYR A 91 -7.27 -11.71 8.46
C TYR A 91 -7.44 -10.87 7.18
N PHE A 92 -8.22 -9.81 7.29
CA PHE A 92 -8.62 -8.93 6.18
C PHE A 92 -7.50 -8.02 5.62
N SER A 93 -6.34 -7.94 6.27
CA SER A 93 -5.23 -7.07 5.85
C SER A 93 -3.86 -7.66 6.22
N SER A 94 -3.58 -8.87 5.73
CA SER A 94 -2.31 -9.55 6.00
C SER A 94 -1.21 -9.04 5.07
N VAL A 95 -0.07 -8.61 5.60
CA VAL A 95 1.09 -8.23 4.77
C VAL A 95 1.69 -9.47 4.11
N VAL A 96 1.84 -9.44 2.79
CA VAL A 96 2.47 -10.52 2.01
C VAL A 96 3.77 -10.08 1.34
N SER A 97 3.95 -8.78 1.11
CA SER A 97 5.22 -8.20 0.66
C SER A 97 5.43 -6.82 1.27
N TYR A 98 6.69 -6.45 1.45
CA TYR A 98 7.11 -5.21 2.08
C TYR A 98 8.49 -4.83 1.54
N ASP A 99 8.65 -3.58 1.10
CA ASP A 99 9.96 -2.97 0.84
C ASP A 99 9.94 -1.47 1.14
N ASP A 100 11.13 -0.87 1.32
CA ASP A 100 11.28 0.56 1.55
C ASP A 100 12.43 1.19 0.77
N MET A 101 12.27 2.46 0.41
CA MET A 101 13.29 3.25 -0.27
C MET A 101 13.36 4.68 0.27
N LEU A 102 14.51 5.33 0.07
CA LEU A 102 14.77 6.68 0.57
C LEU A 102 13.80 7.69 -0.05
N PHE A 103 13.20 8.54 0.78
CA PHE A 103 12.40 9.67 0.34
C PHE A 103 13.25 10.95 0.38
N ASN A 104 13.54 11.50 -0.81
CA ASN A 104 14.49 12.60 -1.00
C ASN A 104 13.84 13.89 -1.52
N LEU A 105 12.54 14.10 -1.26
CA LEU A 105 11.85 15.36 -1.54
C LEU A 105 11.75 16.19 -0.26
N TYR A 106 11.99 17.50 -0.36
CA TYR A 106 12.14 18.34 0.83
C TYR A 106 11.32 19.62 0.77
N ASN A 107 11.13 20.18 -0.41
CA ASN A 107 10.54 21.50 -0.60
C ASN A 107 9.15 21.39 -1.20
N THR A 108 8.26 22.29 -0.82
CA THR A 108 6.94 22.40 -1.44
C THR A 108 7.08 22.62 -2.96
N GLY A 109 6.36 21.81 -3.73
CA GLY A 109 6.45 21.74 -5.19
C GLY A 109 7.36 20.64 -5.73
N ASP A 110 8.22 20.06 -4.89
CA ASP A 110 8.99 18.87 -5.27
C ASP A 110 8.02 17.72 -5.59
N ASN A 111 8.30 17.01 -6.67
CA ASN A 111 7.56 15.81 -7.07
C ASN A 111 8.53 14.79 -7.66
N ASP A 112 8.25 13.51 -7.44
CA ASP A 112 9.00 12.40 -8.01
C ASP A 112 8.15 11.13 -8.02
N GLN A 113 8.55 10.18 -8.85
CA GLN A 113 7.92 8.86 -8.95
C GLN A 113 8.77 7.82 -8.23
N PHE A 114 8.16 7.10 -7.30
CA PHE A 114 8.78 5.99 -6.59
C PHE A 114 8.14 4.68 -7.09
N GLU A 115 8.96 3.69 -7.41
CA GLU A 115 8.48 2.42 -7.96
C GLU A 115 9.00 1.24 -7.13
N ASN A 116 8.14 0.24 -6.94
CA ASN A 116 8.52 -1.06 -6.42
C ASN A 116 7.87 -2.17 -7.25
N SER A 117 8.62 -3.26 -7.44
CA SER A 117 8.16 -4.45 -8.16
C SER A 117 8.24 -5.68 -7.27
N VAL A 118 7.18 -6.48 -7.25
CA VAL A 118 7.09 -7.73 -6.48
C VAL A 118 6.63 -8.85 -7.40
N SER A 119 7.43 -9.92 -7.50
CA SER A 119 7.01 -11.09 -8.25
C SER A 119 5.77 -11.73 -7.68
N ILE A 120 4.81 -12.02 -8.56
CA ILE A 120 3.54 -12.63 -8.20
C ILE A 120 3.80 -14.08 -7.81
N ASP A 121 3.40 -14.44 -6.59
CA ASP A 121 3.32 -15.85 -6.20
C ASP A 121 2.14 -16.50 -6.93
N PRO A 122 2.34 -17.64 -7.63
CA PRO A 122 1.27 -18.34 -8.34
C PRO A 122 0.07 -18.74 -7.46
N GLY A 123 0.23 -18.81 -6.14
CA GLY A 123 -0.84 -19.08 -5.18
C GLY A 123 -1.61 -17.84 -4.73
N TRP A 124 -1.28 -16.64 -5.21
CA TRP A 124 -2.02 -15.42 -4.87
C TRP A 124 -3.26 -15.25 -5.74
N ASP A 125 -4.40 -15.02 -5.10
CA ASP A 125 -5.57 -14.44 -5.77
C ASP A 125 -5.39 -12.92 -5.86
N ILE A 126 -5.10 -12.42 -7.06
CA ILE A 126 -4.84 -11.00 -7.31
C ILE A 126 -5.99 -10.11 -6.85
N GLN A 127 -7.25 -10.58 -6.94
CA GLN A 127 -8.41 -9.80 -6.51
C GLN A 127 -8.46 -9.58 -5.00
N SER A 128 -7.76 -10.42 -4.24
CA SER A 128 -7.62 -10.29 -2.79
C SER A 128 -6.47 -9.36 -2.37
N LEU A 129 -5.67 -8.88 -3.32
CA LEU A 129 -4.50 -8.05 -3.06
C LEU A 129 -4.81 -6.56 -3.16
N GLN A 130 -4.16 -5.78 -2.31
CA GLN A 130 -4.11 -4.34 -2.40
C GLN A 130 -2.68 -3.86 -2.19
N SER A 131 -2.33 -2.81 -2.91
CA SER A 131 -1.07 -2.09 -2.75
C SER A 131 -1.28 -0.92 -1.81
N VAL A 132 -0.32 -0.70 -0.93
CA VAL A 132 -0.28 0.43 -0.01
C VAL A 132 1.07 1.11 -0.16
N ALA A 133 1.06 2.43 -0.37
CA ALA A 133 2.24 3.26 -0.28
C ALA A 133 2.12 4.18 0.94
N LEU A 134 3.18 4.26 1.75
CA LEU A 134 3.27 5.18 2.88
C LEU A 134 4.54 6.03 2.74
N VAL A 135 4.52 7.25 3.26
CA VAL A 135 5.76 7.98 3.58
C VAL A 135 5.86 8.11 5.09
N GLN A 136 6.94 7.63 5.68
CA GLN A 136 7.12 7.59 7.14
C GLN A 136 8.52 8.04 7.54
N SER A 137 8.65 8.69 8.70
CA SER A 137 9.94 9.00 9.32
C SER A 137 10.50 7.80 10.08
N TRP A 138 11.78 7.47 9.86
CA TRP A 138 12.48 6.41 10.62
C TRP A 138 13.02 6.90 11.97
N ASN A 139 12.91 8.19 12.25
CA ASN A 139 13.35 8.76 13.51
C ASN A 139 12.21 8.89 14.53
N THR A 140 11.01 9.25 14.07
CA THR A 140 9.85 9.50 14.94
C THR A 140 8.69 8.54 14.72
N ASP A 141 8.83 7.62 13.76
CA ASP A 141 7.78 6.73 13.27
C ASP A 141 6.55 7.42 12.67
N GLN A 142 6.50 8.75 12.63
CA GLN A 142 5.37 9.48 12.09
C GLN A 142 5.15 9.15 10.62
N ILE A 143 3.92 8.71 10.30
CA ILE A 143 3.46 8.57 8.93
C ILE A 143 2.99 9.95 8.46
N LEU A 144 3.58 10.43 7.35
CA LEU A 144 3.25 11.72 6.74
C LEU A 144 2.06 11.60 5.80
N GLN A 145 1.97 10.51 5.05
CA GLN A 145 0.88 10.22 4.12
C GLN A 145 0.79 8.73 3.86
N GLY A 146 -0.40 8.27 3.47
CA GLY A 146 -0.62 6.93 2.97
C GLY A 146 -1.69 6.89 1.90
N SER A 147 -1.48 6.05 0.89
CA SER A 147 -2.47 5.75 -0.15
C SER A 147 -2.57 4.23 -0.31
N MET A 148 -3.75 3.76 -0.70
CA MET A 148 -4.01 2.35 -0.96
C MET A 148 -4.90 2.18 -2.17
N MET A 149 -4.70 1.09 -2.91
CA MET A 149 -5.51 0.74 -4.06
C MET A 149 -5.58 -0.77 -4.28
N GLY A 150 -6.64 -1.23 -4.95
CA GLY A 150 -6.67 -2.58 -5.52
C GLY A 150 -5.72 -2.70 -6.72
N VAL A 151 -5.30 -3.91 -7.02
CA VAL A 151 -4.50 -4.19 -8.23
C VAL A 151 -5.37 -4.06 -9.48
N SER A 152 -4.93 -3.28 -10.48
CA SER A 152 -5.63 -3.21 -11.76
C SER A 152 -5.49 -4.52 -12.55
N LEU A 153 -6.61 -5.04 -13.04
CA LEU A 153 -6.67 -6.25 -13.88
C LEU A 153 -6.73 -5.94 -15.37
N GLU A 154 -6.68 -4.66 -15.76
CA GLU A 154 -6.88 -4.23 -17.16
C GLU A 154 -5.87 -4.88 -18.12
N ASN A 155 -4.65 -5.14 -17.64
CA ASN A 155 -3.60 -5.79 -18.42
C ASN A 155 -3.66 -7.33 -18.42
N MET A 156 -4.58 -7.95 -17.68
CA MET A 156 -4.73 -9.42 -17.64
C MET A 156 -5.69 -9.98 -18.70
N PHE A 157 -6.47 -9.12 -19.36
CA PHE A 157 -7.40 -9.55 -20.41
C PHE A 157 -6.72 -9.56 -21.79
N SER A 158 -5.96 -10.61 -22.09
CA SER A 158 -5.70 -10.97 -23.50
C SER A 158 -6.76 -11.97 -23.95
N LEU A 159 -7.79 -11.50 -24.65
CA LEU A 159 -8.65 -12.39 -25.42
C LEU A 159 -7.88 -12.83 -26.68
N ASN A 160 -7.23 -14.00 -26.61
CA ASN A 160 -6.74 -14.65 -27.82
C ASN A 160 -7.92 -15.30 -28.56
N CYS A 161 -8.61 -14.49 -29.35
CA CYS A 161 -9.59 -14.99 -30.32
C CYS A 161 -8.83 -15.40 -31.59
N ASP A 162 -8.22 -16.59 -31.59
CA ASP A 162 -7.82 -17.22 -32.84
C ASP A 162 -9.08 -17.77 -33.52
N PHE A 163 -9.37 -17.26 -34.72
CA PHE A 163 -10.33 -17.90 -35.61
C PHE A 163 -9.64 -19.11 -36.25
N ASP A 164 -9.91 -20.31 -35.74
CA ASP A 164 -9.52 -21.54 -36.41
C ASP A 164 -10.34 -21.67 -37.69
N GLY A 165 -9.71 -21.38 -38.83
CA GLY A 165 -10.19 -21.67 -40.18
C GLY A 165 -11.60 -21.16 -40.51
N ILE A 166 -11.70 -20.07 -41.28
CA ILE A 166 -12.89 -19.86 -42.10
C ILE A 166 -12.94 -21.02 -43.11
N LEU A 167 -13.76 -22.03 -42.84
CA LEU A 167 -14.21 -22.94 -43.88
C LEU A 167 -15.17 -22.13 -44.74
N ALA A 168 -14.70 -21.71 -45.92
CA ALA A 168 -15.62 -21.32 -46.97
C ALA A 168 -16.51 -22.55 -47.24
N ASP A 169 -17.82 -22.33 -47.19
CA ASP A 169 -18.80 -23.30 -47.64
C ASP A 169 -18.70 -23.33 -49.17
N ASN A 170 -17.83 -24.21 -49.67
CA ASN A 170 -17.64 -24.41 -51.09
C ASN A 170 -18.74 -25.36 -51.58
N ASP A 171 -19.80 -24.78 -52.12
CA ASP A 171 -20.65 -25.28 -53.20
C ASP A 171 -21.04 -26.78 -53.19
N GLU A 172 -22.29 -27.05 -52.78
CA GLU A 172 -23.21 -27.93 -53.54
C GLU A 172 -24.60 -27.30 -53.69
#